data_AF-A0A4R3JBV6-F1
#
_entry.id   AF-A0A4R3JBV6-F1
#
_cell.length_a   1.000
_cell.length_b   1.000
_cell.length_c   1.000
_cell.angle_alpha   90.00
_cell.angle_beta   90.00
_cell.angle_gamma   90.00
#
_symmetry.space_group_name_H-M   'P 1'
#
loop_
_entity.id
_entity.type
_entity.pdbx_description
1 polymer ?
#
loop_
_entity_poly.entity_id
_entity_poly.type
_entity_poly.pdbx_seq_one_letter_code
_entity_poly.pdbx_strand_id
1 'polypeptide(L)'
;MAKQKDTHWWDVKAALGKKGISLSEVALRHGVSTAAIAKIKRVPNARLQSAIAEVLGAAPQDIWPSRYYVSSGRPVRPSTWLRKNNRTMRRAHVKKSEAA
;
A
#
# COMPACT_ATOMS: atom_id res chain seq x y z
N MET A 1 11.97 2.97 20.17
CA MET A 1 11.78 2.10 18.98
C MET A 1 11.41 2.95 17.78
N ALA A 2 12.28 3.01 16.76
CA ALA A 2 12.09 3.85 15.59
C ALA A 2 10.82 3.43 14.82
N LYS A 3 9.98 4.41 14.48
CA LYS A 3 8.75 4.20 13.72
C LYS A 3 9.13 3.81 12.30
N GLN A 4 9.06 2.52 11.97
CA GLN A 4 9.35 2.07 10.60
C GLN A 4 8.40 2.79 9.62
N LYS A 5 8.98 3.56 8.71
CA LYS A 5 8.25 4.33 7.69
C LYS A 5 8.06 3.46 6.47
N ASP A 6 6.87 3.54 5.88
CA ASP A 6 6.62 2.99 4.55
C ASP A 6 7.59 3.65 3.55
N THR A 7 8.16 2.84 2.67
CA THR A 7 9.00 3.32 1.57
C THR A 7 8.21 4.28 0.69
N HIS A 8 8.84 5.37 0.27
CA HIS A 8 8.17 6.34 -0.58
C HIS A 8 7.86 5.72 -1.95
N TRP A 9 6.71 6.06 -2.52
CA TRP A 9 6.29 5.51 -3.82
C TRP A 9 7.29 5.78 -4.94
N TRP A 10 8.02 6.91 -4.85
CA TRP A 10 9.07 7.23 -5.80
C TRP A 10 10.24 6.25 -5.73
N ASP A 11 10.65 5.84 -4.53
CA ASP A 11 11.74 4.88 -4.35
C ASP A 11 11.36 3.50 -4.86
N VAL A 12 10.09 3.09 -4.66
CA VAL A 12 9.56 1.85 -5.25
C VAL A 12 9.62 1.92 -6.77
N LYS A 13 9.19 3.04 -7.37
CA LYS A 13 9.29 3.24 -8.82
C LYS A 13 10.74 3.26 -9.32
N ALA A 14 11.65 3.91 -8.58
CA ALA A 14 13.06 3.95 -8.92
C ALA A 14 13.69 2.56 -8.83
N ALA A 15 13.34 1.77 -7.82
CA ALA A 15 13.81 0.39 -7.67
C ALA A 15 13.30 -0.51 -8.81
N LEU A 16 12.05 -0.35 -9.23
CA LEU A 16 11.52 -1.02 -10.43
C LEU A 16 12.25 -0.58 -11.70
N GLY A 17 12.48 0.73 -11.86
CA GLY A 17 13.24 1.29 -12.99
C GLY A 17 14.69 0.80 -13.05
N LYS A 18 15.36 0.63 -11.92
CA LYS A 18 16.71 0.04 -11.83
C LYS A 18 16.76 -1.41 -12.34
N LYS A 19 15.64 -2.14 -12.24
CA LYS A 19 15.50 -3.48 -12.81
C LYS A 19 15.04 -3.48 -14.27
N GLY A 20 14.78 -2.30 -14.85
CA GLY A 20 14.22 -2.17 -16.20
C GLY A 20 12.75 -2.59 -16.30
N ILE A 21 12.04 -2.72 -15.18
CA ILE A 21 10.67 -3.22 -15.15
C ILE A 21 9.70 -2.05 -14.92
N SER A 22 8.69 -1.94 -15.77
CA SER A 22 7.63 -0.95 -15.63
C SER A 22 6.48 -1.48 -14.75
N LEU A 23 5.71 -0.57 -14.14
CA LEU A 23 4.49 -0.94 -13.39
C LEU A 23 3.49 -1.71 -14.24
N SER A 24 3.38 -1.38 -15.53
CA SER A 24 2.52 -2.09 -16.48
C SER A 24 2.99 -3.53 -16.67
N GLU A 25 4.30 -3.75 -16.72
CA GLU A 25 4.85 -5.08 -16.89
C GLU A 25 4.71 -5.93 -15.62
N VAL A 26 4.87 -5.34 -14.43
CA VAL A 26 4.51 -6.02 -13.18
C VAL A 26 3.04 -6.44 -13.20
N ALA A 27 2.15 -5.57 -13.69
CA ALA A 27 0.73 -5.89 -13.83
C ALA A 27 0.48 -7.08 -14.76
N LEU A 28 1.11 -7.07 -15.94
CA LEU A 28 1.01 -8.14 -16.92
C LEU A 28 1.52 -9.48 -16.37
N ARG A 29 2.71 -9.49 -15.74
CA ARG A 29 3.32 -10.70 -15.18
C ARG A 29 2.45 -11.37 -14.11
N HIS A 30 1.72 -10.57 -13.34
CA HIS A 30 0.84 -11.08 -12.28
C HIS A 30 -0.63 -11.17 -12.70
N GLY A 31 -0.97 -10.88 -13.96
CA GLY A 31 -2.36 -10.91 -14.45
C GLY A 31 -3.29 -9.91 -13.75
N VAL A 32 -2.76 -8.77 -13.31
CA VAL A 32 -3.53 -7.72 -12.61
C VAL A 32 -3.53 -6.42 -13.41
N SER A 33 -4.56 -5.59 -13.21
CA SER A 33 -4.61 -4.29 -13.88
C SER A 33 -3.65 -3.28 -13.24
N THR A 34 -3.10 -2.37 -14.06
CA THR A 34 -2.30 -1.23 -13.59
C THR A 34 -3.06 -0.37 -12.59
N ALA A 35 -4.37 -0.22 -12.79
CA ALA A 35 -5.26 0.45 -11.85
C ALA A 35 -5.31 -0.24 -10.49
N ALA A 36 -5.26 -1.59 -10.45
CA ALA A 36 -5.16 -2.33 -9.20
C ALA A 36 -3.84 -2.03 -8.49
N ILE A 37 -2.71 -2.06 -9.20
CA ILE A 37 -1.39 -1.73 -8.62
C ILE A 37 -1.36 -0.30 -8.08
N ALA A 38 -1.97 0.66 -8.77
CA ALA A 38 -2.05 2.04 -8.30
C ALA A 38 -2.82 2.18 -6.96
N LYS A 39 -3.76 1.26 -6.65
CA LYS A 39 -4.48 1.26 -5.37
C LYS A 39 -3.57 0.99 -4.17
N ILE A 40 -2.40 0.37 -4.36
CA ILE A 40 -1.44 0.08 -3.27
C ILE A 40 -1.05 1.37 -2.52
N LYS A 41 -0.96 2.50 -3.23
CA LYS A 41 -0.65 3.81 -2.62
C LYS A 41 -1.64 4.16 -1.50
N ARG A 42 -2.92 3.85 -1.72
CA ARG A 42 -4.04 4.26 -0.87
C ARG A 42 -4.58 3.16 0.04
N VAL A 43 -4.40 1.89 -0.28
CA VAL A 43 -4.97 0.78 0.50
C VAL A 43 -3.96 -0.37 0.55
N PRO A 44 -3.72 -1.01 1.71
CA PRO A 44 -2.89 -2.19 1.77
C PRO A 44 -3.55 -3.33 1.00
N ASN A 45 -2.80 -3.91 0.06
CA ASN A 45 -3.24 -5.06 -0.69
C ASN A 45 -2.09 -6.06 -0.75
N ALA A 46 -2.20 -7.13 0.05
CA ALA A 46 -1.13 -8.11 0.23
C ALA A 46 -0.73 -8.77 -1.09
N ARG A 47 -1.69 -9.08 -1.96
CA ARG A 47 -1.44 -9.74 -3.27
C ARG A 47 -0.56 -8.86 -4.16
N LEU A 48 -0.92 -7.59 -4.28
CA LEU A 48 -0.22 -6.64 -5.15
C LEU A 48 1.12 -6.19 -4.57
N GLN A 49 1.20 -6.06 -3.25
CA GLN A 49 2.46 -5.77 -2.57
C GLN A 49 3.45 -6.92 -2.74
N SER A 50 2.98 -8.17 -2.60
CA SER A 50 3.80 -9.36 -2.82
C SER A 50 4.31 -9.41 -4.25
N ALA A 51 3.47 -9.11 -5.25
CA ALA A 51 3.87 -9.02 -6.66
C ALA A 51 5.03 -8.01 -6.89
N ILE A 52 4.93 -6.80 -6.36
CA ILE A 52 6.01 -5.81 -6.48
C ILE A 52 7.26 -6.29 -5.72
N ALA A 53 7.07 -6.84 -4.53
CA ALA A 53 8.17 -7.28 -3.68
C ALA A 53 8.94 -8.46 -4.31
N GLU A 54 8.24 -9.39 -4.95
CA GLU A 54 8.80 -10.50 -5.73
C GLU A 54 9.66 -9.98 -6.89
N VAL A 55 9.16 -9.00 -7.64
CA VAL A 55 9.93 -8.34 -8.70
C VAL A 55 11.18 -7.65 -8.15
N LEU A 56 11.05 -6.99 -6.99
CA LEU A 56 12.17 -6.33 -6.33
C LEU A 56 13.13 -7.31 -5.65
N GLY A 57 12.72 -8.56 -5.40
CA GLY A 57 13.48 -9.57 -4.66
C GLY A 57 13.58 -9.25 -3.16
N ALA A 58 12.59 -8.56 -2.61
CA ALA A 58 12.53 -8.17 -1.20
C ALA A 58 11.25 -8.66 -0.55
N ALA A 59 11.16 -8.64 0.79
CA ALA A 59 9.89 -8.94 1.44
C ALA A 59 8.96 -7.71 1.35
N PRO A 60 7.63 -7.90 1.17
CA PRO A 60 6.69 -6.79 1.17
C PRO A 60 6.63 -6.06 2.53
N GLN A 61 7.07 -6.73 3.60
CA GLN A 61 7.21 -6.17 4.94
C GLN A 61 8.35 -5.15 5.05
N ASP A 62 9.45 -5.35 4.31
CA ASP A 62 10.59 -4.43 4.30
C ASP A 62 10.23 -3.12 3.58
N ILE A 63 9.43 -3.22 2.52
CA ILE A 63 9.02 -2.07 1.72
C ILE A 63 7.90 -1.28 2.43
N TRP A 64 6.92 -1.98 3.01
CA TRP A 64 5.75 -1.36 3.66
C TRP A 64 5.53 -1.84 5.09
N PRO A 65 6.47 -1.59 6.01
CA PRO A 65 6.37 -2.08 7.38
C PRO A 65 5.13 -1.58 8.13
N SER A 66 4.61 -0.38 7.81
CA SER A 66 3.39 0.13 8.46
C SER A 66 2.11 -0.61 8.04
N ARG A 67 2.20 -1.49 7.04
CA ARG A 67 1.07 -2.24 6.47
C ARG A 67 1.05 -3.70 6.88
N TYR A 68 2.06 -4.14 7.62
CA TYR A 68 2.17 -5.48 8.19
C TYR A 68 2.23 -5.40 9.72
N TYR A 69 1.75 -6.46 10.38
CA TYR A 69 1.88 -6.58 11.82
C TYR A 69 3.31 -7.03 12.17
N VAL A 70 4.07 -6.15 12.83
CA VAL A 70 5.46 -6.42 13.27
C VAL A 70 5.58 -7.71 14.09
N SER A 71 4.53 -8.05 14.86
CA SER A 71 4.54 -9.23 15.75
C SER A 71 4.20 -10.54 15.06
N SER A 72 3.57 -10.53 13.87
CA SER A 72 3.04 -11.76 13.26
C SER A 72 3.36 -11.89 11.77
N GLY A 73 3.98 -10.89 11.14
CA GLY A 73 4.28 -10.89 9.70
C GLY A 73 3.04 -10.89 8.80
N ARG A 74 1.83 -10.79 9.38
CA ARG A 74 0.58 -10.82 8.63
C ARG A 74 0.26 -9.44 8.07
N PRO A 75 -0.29 -9.34 6.85
CA PRO A 75 -0.76 -8.07 6.32
C PRO A 75 -1.94 -7.55 7.16
N VAL A 76 -1.98 -6.25 7.40
CA VAL A 76 -3.12 -5.62 8.07
C VAL A 76 -4.35 -5.77 7.21
N ARG A 77 -5.45 -6.28 7.79
CA ARG A 77 -6.72 -6.44 7.06
C ARG A 77 -7.14 -5.08 6.47
N PRO A 78 -7.57 -5.01 5.20
CA PRO A 78 -7.97 -3.75 4.57
C PRO A 78 -9.02 -2.97 5.36
N SER A 79 -9.99 -3.67 5.99
CA SER A 79 -11.02 -3.07 6.85
C SER A 79 -10.43 -2.39 8.09
N THR A 80 -9.45 -3.02 8.73
CA THR A 80 -8.74 -2.46 9.89
C THR A 80 -7.92 -1.23 9.50
N TRP A 81 -7.25 -1.28 8.35
CA TRP A 81 -6.49 -0.16 7.82
C TRP A 81 -7.39 1.03 7.47
N LEU A 82 -8.50 0.76 6.75
CA LEU A 82 -9.47 1.78 6.37
C LEU A 82 -10.09 2.42 7.62
N ARG A 83 -10.47 1.65 8.65
CA ARG A 83 -11.02 2.19 9.90
C ARG A 83 -10.02 3.10 10.64
N LYS A 84 -8.73 2.77 10.63
CA LYS A 84 -7.68 3.57 11.28
C LYS A 84 -7.41 4.88 10.53
N ASN A 85 -7.41 4.84 9.20
CA ASN A 85 -7.14 6.01 8.35
C ASN A 85 -8.39 6.87 8.06
N ASN A 86 -9.59 6.30 8.13
CA ASN A 86 -10.87 7.01 7.92
C ASN A 86 -11.38 7.74 9.18
N ARG A 87 -10.57 7.78 10.26
CA ARG A 87 -10.81 8.60 11.47
C ARG A 87 -10.89 10.10 11.17
N THR A 88 -10.34 10.55 10.05
CA THR A 88 -10.40 11.94 9.59
C THR A 88 -11.66 12.26 8.77
N MET A 89 -12.25 11.30 8.04
CA MET A 89 -13.48 11.58 7.26
C MET A 89 -14.76 11.55 8.09
N ARG A 90 -14.88 10.69 9.12
CA ARG A 90 -16.08 10.69 9.99
C ARG A 90 -16.21 11.94 10.87
N ARG A 91 -15.12 12.69 11.11
CA ARG A 91 -15.18 14.02 11.75
C ARG A 91 -15.50 15.15 10.75
N ALA A 92 -15.29 14.92 9.45
CA ALA A 92 -15.61 15.90 8.41
C ALA A 92 -17.07 15.79 7.92
N HIS A 93 -17.70 14.62 8.00
CA HIS A 93 -19.09 14.39 7.56
C HIS A 93 -20.15 14.63 8.66
N VAL A 94 -19.78 15.16 9.83
CA VAL A 94 -20.72 15.56 10.91
C VAL A 94 -20.89 17.10 10.97
N LYS A 95 -20.41 17.85 9.97
CA LYS A 95 -20.61 19.32 9.90
C LYS A 95 -21.19 19.80 8.57
N LYS A 96 -22.25 19.15 8.06
CA LYS A 96 -23.07 19.74 6.98
C LYS A 96 -24.53 19.30 7.03
N SER A 97 -25.17 19.43 8.18
CA SER A 97 -26.63 19.33 8.30
C SER A 97 -27.13 19.99 9.58
N GLU A 98 -26.76 21.25 9.83
CA GLU A 98 -27.47 22.11 10.78
C GLU A 98 -27.22 23.57 10.41
N ALA A 99 -28.08 24.10 9.54
CA ALA A 99 -28.37 25.53 9.38
C ALA A 99 -29.68 25.58 8.59
N ALA A 100 -30.77 25.66 9.35
CA ALA A 100 -32.09 26.07 8.87
C ALA A 100 -32.06 27.53 8.42
#